data_AF-A0ABD3FPK6-F1
#
_entry.id   AF-A0ABD3FPK6-F1
#
_cell.length_a   1.000
_cell.length_b   1.000
_cell.length_c   1.000
_cell.angle_alpha   90.00
_cell.angle_beta   90.00
_cell.angle_gamma   90.00
#
_symmetry.space_group_name_H-M   'P 1'
#
loop_
_entity.id
_entity.type
_entity.pdbx_description
1 polymer ?
#
loop_
_entity_poly.entity_id
_entity_poly.type
_entity_poly.pdbx_seq_one_letter_code
_entity_poly.pdbx_strand_id
1 'polypeptide(L)'
;MPPPPQESKKQFRWFLEEFAATRSTREAFVEKHNWGCSELMAMAANFLQRPIFVMAYNIDGKRQWNCNMYRPSTATGGSKVFETGQQLMLTVQECVAQIRAHKCQK
;
A
#
# COMPACT_ATOMS: atom_id res chain seq x y z
N MET A 1 -15.63 10.63 6.08
CA MET A 1 -15.95 11.48 4.92
C MET A 1 -14.76 11.37 3.97
N PRO A 2 -14.94 10.92 2.72
CA PRO A 2 -13.82 10.82 1.77
C PRO A 2 -13.25 12.22 1.50
N PRO A 3 -11.92 12.36 1.28
CA PRO A 3 -11.31 13.65 1.06
C PRO A 3 -11.88 14.32 -0.20
N PRO A 4 -11.92 15.66 -0.25
CA PRO A 4 -12.43 16.39 -1.40
C PRO A 4 -11.64 16.03 -2.67
N PRO A 5 -12.27 16.00 -3.86
CA PRO A 5 -11.65 15.50 -5.10
C PRO A 5 -10.33 16.17 -5.52
N GLN A 6 -10.11 17.42 -5.10
CA GLN A 6 -8.84 18.13 -5.33
C GLN A 6 -7.68 17.59 -4.50
N GLU A 7 -7.95 17.10 -3.29
CA GLU A 7 -6.93 16.47 -2.44
C GLU A 7 -6.58 15.07 -2.95
N SER A 8 -7.55 14.30 -3.42
CA SER A 8 -7.31 12.97 -3.99
C SER A 8 -6.38 13.00 -5.20
N LYS A 9 -6.52 14.01 -6.09
CA LYS A 9 -5.62 14.17 -7.24
C LYS A 9 -4.19 14.53 -6.82
N LYS A 10 -4.02 15.40 -5.82
CA LYS A 10 -2.69 15.75 -5.30
C LYS A 10 -2.02 14.55 -4.63
N GLN A 11 -2.77 13.79 -3.83
CA GLN A 11 -2.29 12.57 -3.17
C GLN A 11 -1.90 11.50 -4.18
N PHE A 12 -2.69 11.30 -5.23
CA PHE A 12 -2.40 10.32 -6.28
C PHE A 12 -1.16 10.72 -7.10
N ARG A 13 -1.03 12.00 -7.47
CA ARG A 13 0.13 12.50 -8.19
C ARG A 13 1.41 12.35 -7.38
N TRP A 14 1.37 12.74 -6.10
CA TRP A 14 2.51 12.57 -5.19
C TRP A 14 2.86 11.09 -4.97
N PHE A 15 1.88 10.19 -4.85
CA PHE A 15 2.15 8.75 -4.81
C PHE A 15 2.94 8.28 -6.03
N LEU A 16 2.56 8.71 -7.23
CA LEU A 16 3.24 8.32 -8.46
C LEU A 16 4.65 8.94 -8.56
N GLU A 17 4.78 10.23 -8.24
CA GLU A 17 6.03 10.98 -8.39
C GLU A 17 7.06 10.68 -7.29
N GLU A 18 6.61 10.42 -6.06
CA GLU A 18 7.53 10.18 -4.93
C GLU A 18 7.54 8.73 -4.47
N PHE A 19 6.40 8.11 -4.15
CA PHE A 19 6.40 6.76 -3.60
C PHE A 19 6.73 5.68 -4.66
N ALA A 20 6.04 5.69 -5.80
CA ALA A 20 6.23 4.69 -6.84
C ALA A 20 7.56 4.87 -7.60
N ALA A 21 8.04 6.10 -7.73
CA ALA A 21 9.34 6.40 -8.33
C ALA A 21 10.52 6.10 -7.39
N THR A 22 10.29 6.12 -6.06
CA THR A 22 11.33 5.79 -5.09
C THR A 22 11.70 4.32 -5.17
N ARG A 23 12.99 4.06 -5.39
CA ARG A 23 13.53 2.69 -5.34
C ARG A 23 13.37 2.16 -3.92
N SER A 24 12.86 0.94 -3.80
CA SER A 24 12.66 0.26 -2.50
C SER A 24 14.00 -0.17 -1.87
N THR A 25 14.75 0.82 -1.36
CA THR A 25 15.98 0.67 -0.60
C THR A 25 15.68 0.73 0.91
N ARG A 26 16.66 0.34 1.75
CA ARG A 26 16.47 0.33 3.21
C ARG A 26 16.34 1.75 3.79
N GLU A 27 16.88 2.72 3.08
CA GLU A 27 16.93 4.14 3.42
C GLU A 27 15.77 4.94 2.80
N ALA A 28 14.92 4.30 1.99
CA ALA A 28 13.75 4.92 1.40
C ALA A 28 12.64 5.07 2.44
N PHE A 29 12.54 6.26 3.02
CA PHE A 29 11.44 6.65 3.89
C PHE A 29 10.54 7.64 3.17
N VAL A 30 9.25 7.34 3.15
CA VAL A 30 8.23 8.25 2.64
C VAL A 30 7.37 8.64 3.84
N GLU A 31 7.30 9.94 4.11
CA GLU A 31 6.53 10.46 5.23
C GLU A 31 5.04 10.10 5.08
N LYS A 32 4.39 9.74 6.19
CA LYS A 32 2.97 9.38 6.23
C LYS A 32 2.08 10.62 6.06
N HIS A 33 2.04 11.18 4.86
CA HIS A 33 1.08 12.22 4.51
C HIS A 33 -0.28 11.55 4.36
N ASN A 34 -1.25 11.92 5.22
CA ASN A 34 -2.61 11.38 5.32
C ASN A 34 -3.08 10.62 4.06
N TRP A 35 -2.75 9.33 3.99
CA TRP A 35 -2.89 8.49 2.80
C TRP A 35 -4.33 8.12 2.45
N GLY A 36 -5.31 8.88 2.96
CA GLY A 36 -6.72 8.70 2.59
C GLY A 36 -7.17 7.25 2.70
N CYS A 37 -6.92 6.61 3.86
CA CYS A 37 -7.28 5.23 4.15
C CYS A 37 -6.66 4.16 3.23
N SER A 38 -6.77 2.92 3.70
CA SER A 38 -6.34 1.68 3.05
C SER A 38 -6.73 1.54 1.58
N GLU A 39 -7.79 2.21 1.13
CA GLU A 39 -8.32 2.15 -0.24
C GLU A 39 -7.38 2.74 -1.30
N LEU A 40 -6.67 3.84 -1.02
CA LEU A 40 -5.76 4.44 -1.99
C LEU A 40 -4.59 3.49 -2.30
N MET A 41 -4.02 2.89 -1.26
CA MET A 41 -2.95 1.89 -1.38
C MET A 41 -3.42 0.62 -2.09
N ALA A 42 -4.66 0.22 -1.82
CA ALA A 42 -5.35 -0.88 -2.48
C ALA A 42 -5.48 -0.65 -4.01
N MET A 43 -5.97 0.53 -4.41
CA MET A 43 -6.06 0.91 -5.83
C MET A 43 -4.69 1.02 -6.48
N ALA A 44 -3.70 1.58 -5.78
CA ALA A 44 -2.34 1.67 -6.28
C ALA A 44 -1.71 0.30 -6.53
N ALA A 45 -1.93 -0.67 -5.63
CA ALA A 45 -1.47 -2.04 -5.82
C ALA A 45 -2.08 -2.65 -7.09
N ASN A 46 -3.38 -2.45 -7.33
CA ASN A 46 -4.05 -2.87 -8.56
C ASN A 46 -3.44 -2.22 -9.80
N PHE A 47 -3.28 -0.89 -9.81
CA PHE A 47 -2.72 -0.18 -10.96
C PHE A 47 -1.29 -0.63 -11.29
N LEU A 48 -0.45 -0.81 -10.28
CA LEU A 48 0.94 -1.26 -10.45
C LEU A 48 1.05 -2.77 -10.71
N GLN A 49 -0.05 -3.53 -10.56
CA GLN A 49 -0.09 -4.99 -10.60
C GLN A 49 0.96 -5.62 -9.69
N ARG A 50 1.23 -4.96 -8.55
CA ARG A 50 2.29 -5.34 -7.60
C ARG A 50 1.84 -5.07 -6.17
N PRO A 51 2.23 -5.92 -5.20
CA PRO A 51 1.93 -5.68 -3.82
C PRO A 51 2.72 -4.47 -3.29
N ILE A 52 2.07 -3.68 -2.44
CA ILE A 52 2.67 -2.57 -1.71
C ILE A 52 2.75 -2.94 -0.23
N PHE A 53 3.94 -2.75 0.35
CA PHE A 53 4.18 -3.02 1.77
C PHE A 53 4.38 -1.69 2.50
N VAL A 54 3.61 -1.47 3.56
CA VAL A 54 3.68 -0.26 4.39
C VAL A 54 4.01 -0.67 5.82
N MET A 55 5.19 -0.27 6.29
CA MET A 55 5.56 -0.38 7.70
C MET A 55 5.20 0.92 8.43
N ALA A 56 4.50 0.78 9.56
CA ALA A 56 4.12 1.90 10.39
C ALA A 56 4.43 1.58 11.85
N TYR A 57 5.05 2.52 12.55
CA TYR A 57 5.24 2.42 13.99
C TYR A 57 3.97 2.91 14.69
N ASN A 58 3.29 2.02 15.42
CA ASN A 58 2.12 2.40 16.18
C ASN A 58 2.53 2.99 17.52
N ILE A 59 2.34 4.29 17.67
CA ILE A 59 2.59 5.03 18.92
C ILE A 59 1.45 4.91 19.93
N ASP A 60 0.23 4.59 19.47
CA ASP A 60 -0.96 4.47 20.29
C ASP A 60 -1.16 3.00 20.70
N GLY A 61 -0.80 2.70 21.96
CA GLY A 61 -0.93 1.38 22.57
C GLY A 61 0.42 0.68 22.77
N LYS A 62 0.70 -0.34 21.94
CA LYS A 62 1.78 -1.33 22.17
C LYS A 62 3.19 -0.90 21.75
N ARG A 63 3.40 0.33 21.25
CA ARG A 63 4.72 0.83 20.81
C ARG A 63 5.47 -0.16 19.89
N GLN A 64 4.75 -0.69 18.92
CA GLN A 64 5.24 -1.77 18.06
C GLN A 64 5.15 -1.39 16.58
N TRP A 65 6.07 -1.97 15.79
CA TRP A 65 5.99 -1.91 14.34
C TRP A 65 4.88 -2.83 13.83
N ASN A 66 4.01 -2.27 13.00
CA ASN A 66 3.02 -3.03 12.24
C ASN A 66 3.38 -2.95 10.75
N CYS A 67 3.06 -4.00 10.01
CA CYS A 67 3.15 -3.98 8.55
C CYS A 67 1.78 -4.26 7.93
N ASN A 68 1.44 -3.49 6.90
CA ASN A 68 0.29 -3.76 6.05
C ASN A 68 0.76 -4.11 4.64
N MET A 69 0.23 -5.19 4.09
CA MET A 69 0.40 -5.55 2.69
C MET A 69 -0.89 -5.22 1.94
N TYR A 70 -0.78 -4.42 0.89
CA TYR A 70 -1.84 -4.15 -0.07
C TYR A 70 -1.54 -4.96 -1.33
N ARG A 71 -2.42 -5.88 -1.69
CA ARG A 71 -2.22 -6.72 -2.89
C ARG A 71 -3.26 -6.43 -3.96
N PRO A 72 -2.88 -6.59 -5.24
CA PRO A 72 -3.84 -6.56 -6.32
C PRO A 72 -4.92 -7.63 -6.08
N SER A 73 -6.18 -7.26 -6.29
CA SER A 73 -7.29 -8.20 -6.24
C SER A 73 -8.38 -7.74 -7.20
N THR A 74 -9.11 -8.69 -7.76
CA THR A 74 -10.24 -8.42 -8.63
C THR A 74 -11.42 -9.24 -8.13
N ALA A 75 -12.55 -8.59 -7.91
CA ALA A 75 -13.80 -9.27 -7.64
C ALA A 75 -14.64 -9.28 -8.92
N THR A 76 -15.09 -10.45 -9.34
CA THR A 76 -16.03 -10.60 -10.45
C THR A 76 -17.45 -10.69 -9.92
N GLY A 77 -18.29 -9.74 -10.32
CA GLY A 77 -19.73 -9.74 -10.04
C GLY A 77 -20.51 -9.78 -11.36
N GLY A 78 -21.06 -10.95 -11.72
CA GLY A 78 -21.65 -11.16 -13.04
C GLY A 78 -20.62 -11.00 -14.16
N SER A 79 -20.94 -10.22 -15.20
CA SER A 79 -20.04 -9.94 -16.34
C SER A 79 -19.08 -8.77 -16.13
N LYS A 80 -19.00 -8.18 -14.93
CA LYS A 80 -18.13 -7.03 -14.63
C LYS A 80 -17.01 -7.43 -13.65
N VAL A 81 -15.80 -6.97 -13.96
CA VAL A 81 -14.61 -7.09 -13.10
C VAL A 81 -14.45 -5.78 -12.34
N PHE A 82 -14.41 -5.85 -11.01
CA PHE A 82 -14.12 -4.73 -10.13
C PHE A 82 -12.73 -4.91 -9.54
N GLU A 83 -11.88 -3.89 -9.67
CA GLU A 83 -10.62 -3.85 -8.93
C GLU A 83 -10.94 -3.66 -7.45
N THR A 84 -10.57 -4.65 -6.65
CA THR A 84 -10.68 -4.60 -5.19
C THR A 84 -9.26 -4.61 -4.66
N GLY A 85 -8.89 -3.72 -3.76
CA GLY A 85 -7.58 -3.89 -3.13
C GLY A 85 -7.77 -4.54 -1.76
N GLN A 86 -6.94 -5.55 -1.49
CA GLN A 86 -7.00 -6.25 -0.22
C GLN A 86 -5.87 -5.76 0.69
N GLN A 87 -6.24 -5.32 1.89
CA GLN A 87 -5.30 -5.06 2.97
C GLN A 87 -5.16 -6.32 3.84
N LEU A 88 -3.91 -6.72 4.08
CA LEU A 88 -3.52 -7.78 5.01
C LEU A 88 -2.65 -7.15 6.10
N MET A 89 -3.09 -7.25 7.36
CA MET A 89 -2.24 -6.89 8.49
C MET A 89 -1.27 -8.03 8.76
N LEU A 90 0.03 -7.75 8.72
CA LEU A 90 1.11 -8.71 8.92
C LEU A 90 1.93 -8.32 10.15
N THR A 91 2.47 -9.33 10.82
CA THR A 91 3.62 -9.12 11.70
C THR A 91 4.83 -8.67 10.89
N VAL A 92 5.80 -8.04 11.55
CA VAL A 92 7.05 -7.62 10.89
C VAL A 92 7.78 -8.80 10.25
N GLN A 93 7.78 -9.96 10.93
CA GLN A 93 8.44 -11.16 10.42
C GLN A 93 7.78 -11.68 9.12
N GLU A 94 6.45 -11.77 9.10
CA GLU A 94 5.70 -12.16 7.90
C GLU A 94 5.90 -11.16 6.76
N CYS A 95 5.90 -9.87 7.06
CA CYS A 95 6.14 -8.81 6.10
C CYS A 95 7.52 -8.93 5.43
N VAL A 96 8.57 -9.17 6.22
CA VAL A 96 9.92 -9.40 5.69
C VAL A 96 9.96 -10.66 4.84
N ALA A 97 9.30 -11.74 5.25
CA ALA A 97 9.23 -12.98 4.48
C ALA A 97 8.55 -12.75 3.11
N GLN A 98 7.43 -12.04 3.08
CA GLN A 98 6.70 -11.72 1.85
C GLN A 98 7.49 -10.79 0.92
N ILE A 99 8.15 -9.77 1.46
CA ILE A 99 9.02 -8.88 0.67
C ILE A 99 10.14 -9.69 0.01
N ARG A 100 10.76 -10.63 0.76
CA ARG A 100 11.81 -11.50 0.21
C ARG A 100 11.26 -12.41 -0.90
N ALA A 101 10.11 -13.04 -0.68
CA ALA A 101 9.47 -13.89 -1.69
C ALA A 101 9.18 -13.12 -2.98
N HIS A 102 8.61 -11.91 -2.88
CA HIS A 102 8.32 -11.06 -4.04
C HIS A 102 9.56 -10.48 -4.73
N LYS A 103 10.67 -10.28 -4.01
CA LYS A 103 11.95 -9.86 -4.62
C LYS A 103 12.70 -11.02 -5.31
N CYS A 104 12.46 -12.27 -4.89
CA CYS A 104 13.10 -13.45 -5.45
C CYS A 104 12.36 -14.04 -6.67
N GLN A 105 11.10 -13.69 -6.90
CA GLN A 105 10.40 -14.01 -8.14
C GLN A 105 10.93 -13.10 -9.26
N LYS A 106 11.77 -13.66 -10.13
CA LYS A 106 12.22 -13.06 -11.39
C LYS A 106 11.26 -13.43 -12.52
#